data_AF-A0A371DFX4-F1
#
_entry.id   AF-A0A371DFX4-F1
#
_cell.length_a   1.000
_cell.length_b   1.000
_cell.length_c   1.000
_cell.angle_alpha   90.00
_cell.angle_beta   90.00
_cell.angle_gamma   90.00
#
_symmetry.space_group_name_H-M   'P 1'
#
loop_
_entity.id
_entity.type
_entity.pdbx_description
1 polymer ?
#
loop_
_entity_poly.entity_id
_entity_poly.type
_entity_poly.pdbx_seq_one_letter_code
_entity_poly.pdbx_strand_id
1 'polypeptide(L)'
;LRQEFRELELLDEITKLRYLGQVPPTVVGITQNELIYSFRKWKGEKYMPAAVHSAIQWSPQDPFPLQDKSKDSPWTLIDTKGNKKEIEPVKISQKDATGFVAARGTQALQSLSNTGITRKDKRKRDDDIEAEVSQSKPVKRIKASQPPAGSKSFRGFPWDPINWSCAYDSLLTILLSVYMECQPVW
;
A
#
# COMPACT_ATOMS: atom_id res chain seq x y z
N LEU A 1 -15.13 -3.13 -12.36
CA LEU A 1 -15.64 -2.85 -10.99
C LEU A 1 -16.37 -4.05 -10.36
N ARG A 2 -17.32 -4.72 -11.03
CA ARG A 2 -18.00 -5.91 -10.48
C ARG A 2 -17.04 -7.03 -10.06
N GLN A 3 -15.98 -7.24 -10.84
CA GLN A 3 -14.95 -8.22 -10.55
C GLN A 3 -14.28 -8.01 -9.18
N GLU A 4 -13.79 -6.80 -8.90
CA GLU A 4 -13.17 -6.46 -7.61
C GLU A 4 -14.08 -6.77 -6.42
N PHE A 5 -15.37 -6.45 -6.53
CA PHE A 5 -16.34 -6.77 -5.47
C PHE A 5 -16.54 -8.28 -5.31
N ARG A 6 -16.62 -9.06 -6.39
CA ARG A 6 -16.68 -10.53 -6.33
C ARG A 6 -15.45 -11.12 -5.65
N GLU A 7 -14.28 -10.56 -5.94
CA GLU A 7 -13.02 -10.97 -5.33
C GLU A 7 -12.99 -10.66 -3.82
N LEU A 8 -13.46 -9.49 -3.40
CA LEU A 8 -13.60 -9.12 -2.00
C LEU A 8 -14.53 -10.06 -1.23
N GLU A 9 -15.68 -10.42 -1.79
CA GLU A 9 -16.61 -11.39 -1.18
C GLU A 9 -15.97 -12.77 -0.99
N LEU A 10 -15.15 -13.22 -1.95
CA LEU A 10 -14.40 -14.47 -1.80
C LEU A 10 -13.32 -14.37 -0.72
N LEU A 11 -12.63 -13.24 -0.62
CA LEU A 11 -11.62 -13.02 0.43
C LEU A 11 -12.25 -13.00 1.83
N ASP A 12 -13.43 -12.40 1.98
CA ASP A 12 -14.16 -12.41 3.26
C ASP A 12 -14.57 -13.84 3.64
N GLU A 13 -15.12 -14.60 2.69
CA GLU A 13 -15.47 -16.01 2.93
C GLU A 13 -14.24 -16.87 3.26
N ILE A 14 -13.09 -16.65 2.59
CA ILE A 14 -11.82 -17.30 2.94
C ILE A 14 -11.43 -16.97 4.38
N THR A 15 -11.52 -15.71 4.77
CA THR A 15 -11.16 -15.24 6.12
C THR A 15 -12.05 -15.88 7.18
N LYS A 16 -13.37 -15.91 6.94
CA LYS A 16 -14.35 -16.58 7.79
C LYS A 16 -14.06 -18.07 7.93
N LEU A 17 -13.83 -18.78 6.82
CA LEU A 17 -13.54 -20.22 6.86
C LEU A 17 -12.20 -20.51 7.53
N ARG A 18 -11.19 -19.63 7.41
CA ARG A 18 -9.91 -19.76 8.14
C ARG A 18 -10.12 -19.63 9.64
N TYR A 19 -10.92 -18.65 10.06
CA TYR A 19 -11.29 -18.48 11.48
C TYR A 19 -11.99 -19.72 12.03
N LEU A 20 -12.87 -20.34 11.24
CA LEU A 20 -13.55 -21.59 11.59
C LEU A 20 -12.68 -22.85 11.46
N GLY A 21 -11.43 -22.73 10.99
CA GLY A 21 -10.55 -23.88 10.76
C GLY A 21 -10.98 -24.82 9.62
N GLN A 22 -11.85 -24.34 8.72
CA GLN A 22 -12.42 -25.14 7.62
C GLN A 22 -11.67 -24.99 6.30
N VAL A 23 -10.69 -24.09 6.22
CA VAL A 23 -9.82 -23.94 5.04
C VAL A 23 -8.62 -24.88 5.17
N PRO A 24 -8.38 -25.78 4.20
CA PRO A 24 -7.19 -26.61 4.19
C PRO A 24 -5.91 -25.78 4.13
N PRO A 25 -4.80 -26.26 4.70
CA PRO A 25 -3.51 -25.58 4.63
C PRO A 25 -2.96 -25.45 3.20
N THR A 26 -3.53 -26.19 2.24
CA THR A 26 -3.19 -26.11 0.80
C THR A 26 -3.65 -24.80 0.15
N VAL A 27 -4.65 -24.11 0.70
CA VAL A 27 -5.13 -22.83 0.19
C VAL A 27 -4.24 -21.71 0.74
N VAL A 28 -3.30 -21.25 -0.09
CA VAL A 28 -2.32 -20.20 0.26
C VAL A 28 -2.13 -19.29 -0.95
N GLY A 29 -1.74 -18.04 -0.70
CA GLY A 29 -1.25 -17.12 -1.72
C GLY A 29 -0.59 -15.92 -1.06
N ILE A 30 0.48 -15.41 -1.67
CA ILE A 30 1.16 -14.19 -1.21
C ILE A 30 0.35 -12.96 -1.65
N THR A 31 -0.18 -13.02 -2.87
CA THR A 31 -1.06 -11.98 -3.43
C THR A 31 -2.52 -12.39 -3.33
N GLN A 32 -3.41 -11.38 -3.41
CA GLN A 32 -4.86 -11.58 -3.50
C GLN A 32 -5.22 -12.58 -4.60
N ASN A 33 -4.67 -12.39 -5.81
CA ASN A 33 -4.97 -13.22 -6.97
C ASN A 33 -4.56 -14.68 -6.74
N GLU A 34 -3.39 -14.91 -6.16
CA GLU A 34 -2.92 -16.26 -5.86
C GLU A 34 -3.78 -16.96 -4.80
N LEU A 35 -4.20 -16.22 -3.77
CA LEU A 35 -5.05 -16.75 -2.70
C LEU A 35 -6.45 -17.09 -3.21
N ILE A 36 -7.06 -16.21 -4.00
CA ILE A 36 -8.36 -16.45 -4.63
C ILE A 36 -8.28 -17.64 -5.59
N TYR A 37 -7.21 -17.72 -6.38
CA TYR A 37 -6.99 -18.85 -7.30
C TYR A 37 -6.90 -20.18 -6.56
N SER A 38 -6.07 -20.28 -5.50
CA SER A 38 -5.92 -21.53 -4.74
C SER A 38 -7.20 -21.92 -4.01
N PHE A 39 -7.95 -20.95 -3.49
CA PHE A 39 -9.25 -21.19 -2.87
C PHE A 39 -10.27 -21.71 -3.88
N ARG A 40 -10.42 -21.06 -5.03
CA ARG A 40 -11.37 -21.46 -6.07
C ARG A 40 -11.01 -22.81 -6.69
N LYS A 41 -9.73 -23.16 -6.77
CA LYS A 41 -9.26 -24.49 -7.18
C LYS A 41 -9.70 -25.59 -6.20
N TRP A 42 -9.78 -25.28 -4.91
CA TRP A 42 -10.24 -26.22 -3.87
C TRP A 42 -11.77 -26.27 -3.74
N LYS A 43 -12.45 -25.13 -3.61
CA LYS A 43 -13.91 -25.06 -3.44
C LYS A 43 -14.69 -25.34 -4.73
N GLY A 44 -14.10 -25.04 -5.88
CA GLY A 44 -14.72 -25.13 -7.19
C GLY A 44 -15.03 -23.77 -7.79
N GLU A 45 -14.93 -23.68 -9.11
CA GLU A 45 -15.09 -22.42 -9.87
C GLU A 45 -16.49 -21.81 -9.74
N LYS A 46 -17.51 -22.66 -9.56
CA LYS A 46 -18.92 -22.29 -9.45
C LYS A 46 -19.37 -21.98 -8.01
N TYR A 47 -18.49 -22.15 -7.04
CA TYR A 47 -18.81 -21.84 -5.65
C TYR A 47 -19.12 -20.35 -5.52
N MET A 48 -20.22 -20.03 -4.84
CA MET A 48 -20.65 -18.66 -4.54
C MET A 48 -21.00 -18.57 -3.05
N PRO A 49 -20.39 -17.64 -2.29
CA PRO A 49 -20.76 -17.43 -0.90
C PRO A 49 -22.24 -17.06 -0.75
N ALA A 50 -22.87 -17.49 0.34
CA ALA A 50 -24.30 -17.24 0.57
C ALA A 50 -24.63 -15.76 0.83
N ALA A 51 -23.64 -14.98 1.27
CA ALA A 51 -23.79 -13.56 1.59
C ALA A 51 -23.70 -12.63 0.37
N VAL A 52 -23.39 -13.15 -0.82
CA VAL A 52 -23.15 -12.31 -2.02
C VAL A 52 -24.43 -11.60 -2.46
N HIS A 53 -24.35 -10.27 -2.54
CA HIS A 53 -25.44 -9.42 -2.99
C HIS A 53 -25.85 -9.70 -4.45
N SER A 54 -27.15 -9.70 -4.74
CA SER A 54 -27.74 -10.05 -6.05
C SER A 54 -27.11 -9.32 -7.24
N ALA A 55 -26.77 -8.04 -7.06
CA ALA A 55 -26.15 -7.20 -8.09
C ALA A 55 -24.77 -7.66 -8.59
N ILE A 56 -24.03 -8.46 -7.80
CA ILE A 56 -22.68 -8.94 -8.11
C ILE A 56 -22.59 -10.47 -8.21
N GLN A 57 -23.72 -11.18 -8.09
CA GLN A 57 -23.75 -12.64 -8.30
C GLN A 57 -23.27 -12.99 -9.70
N TRP A 58 -22.63 -14.15 -9.84
CA TRP A 58 -22.20 -14.69 -11.12
C TRP A 58 -23.05 -15.90 -11.49
N SER A 59 -23.37 -16.00 -12.77
CA SER A 59 -24.22 -17.04 -13.34
C SER A 59 -23.64 -17.50 -14.69
N PRO A 60 -24.22 -18.51 -15.35
CA PRO A 60 -23.80 -18.88 -16.71
C PRO A 60 -23.91 -17.72 -17.72
N GLN A 61 -24.76 -16.73 -17.46
CA GLN A 61 -24.94 -15.55 -18.31
C GLN A 61 -23.94 -14.42 -18.00
N ASP A 62 -23.47 -14.32 -16.75
CA ASP A 62 -22.44 -13.39 -16.30
C ASP A 62 -21.37 -14.18 -15.52
N PRO A 63 -20.47 -14.89 -16.23
CA PRO A 63 -19.52 -15.79 -15.60
C PRO A 63 -18.41 -15.00 -14.90
N PHE A 64 -17.94 -15.55 -13.79
CA PHE A 64 -16.73 -15.10 -13.13
C PHE A 64 -15.65 -16.16 -13.36
N PRO A 65 -14.87 -16.11 -14.45
CA PRO A 65 -13.92 -17.18 -14.78
C PRO A 65 -12.75 -17.22 -13.79
N LEU A 66 -12.15 -18.39 -13.60
CA LEU A 66 -10.82 -18.49 -12.98
C LEU A 66 -9.81 -17.77 -13.85
N GLN A 67 -9.20 -16.70 -13.33
CA GLN A 67 -8.08 -16.07 -14.02
C GLN A 67 -6.83 -16.96 -13.88
N ASP A 68 -6.03 -17.02 -14.94
CA ASP A 68 -4.72 -17.65 -14.88
C ASP A 68 -3.86 -16.97 -13.83
N LYS A 69 -2.88 -17.70 -13.28
CA LYS A 69 -1.90 -17.11 -12.37
C LYS A 69 -1.25 -15.91 -13.07
N SER A 70 -1.66 -14.70 -12.66
CA SER A 70 -1.08 -13.45 -13.13
C SER A 70 0.43 -13.56 -12.96
N LYS A 71 1.15 -13.43 -14.07
CA LYS A 71 2.60 -13.21 -14.03
C LYS A 71 2.75 -11.76 -13.63
N ASP A 72 2.64 -11.48 -12.34
CA ASP A 72 2.84 -10.12 -11.82
C ASP A 72 4.19 -9.64 -12.36
N SER A 73 4.15 -8.51 -13.06
CA SER A 73 5.38 -7.94 -13.61
C SER A 73 6.27 -7.58 -12.43
N PRO A 74 7.51 -8.08 -12.39
CA PRO A 74 8.40 -7.76 -11.30
C PRO A 74 8.55 -6.24 -11.23
N TRP A 75 8.49 -5.70 -10.01
CA TRP A 75 8.67 -4.27 -9.79
C TRP A 75 10.07 -3.88 -10.29
N THR A 76 10.14 -3.14 -11.39
CA THR A 76 11.39 -2.70 -12.00
C THR A 76 11.54 -1.22 -11.81
N LEU A 77 12.75 -0.80 -11.42
CA LEU A 77 13.08 0.61 -11.31
C LEU A 77 13.34 1.13 -12.73
N ILE A 78 12.49 2.02 -13.22
CA ILE A 78 12.66 2.64 -14.54
C ILE A 78 13.78 3.67 -14.40
N ASP A 79 14.99 3.34 -14.86
CA ASP A 79 16.07 4.30 -14.98
C ASP A 79 15.69 5.34 -16.05
N THR A 80 15.49 6.60 -15.66
CA THR A 80 15.16 7.73 -16.55
C THR A 80 16.34 8.22 -17.40
N LYS A 81 17.24 7.32 -17.82
CA LYS A 81 18.35 7.63 -18.74
C LYS A 81 18.06 6.98 -20.09
N GLY A 82 18.00 7.83 -21.11
CA GLY A 82 17.38 7.54 -22.39
C GLY A 82 17.91 6.28 -23.11
N ASN A 83 16.96 5.64 -23.78
CA ASN A 83 17.08 4.87 -25.01
C ASN A 83 18.30 3.92 -25.11
N LYS A 84 18.09 2.63 -24.80
CA LYS A 84 18.83 1.53 -25.44
C LYS A 84 18.04 0.21 -25.38
N LYS A 85 18.19 -0.52 -26.48
CA LYS A 85 17.47 -1.71 -26.96
C LYS A 85 17.43 -2.90 -26.00
N GLU A 86 16.44 -3.76 -26.23
CA GLU A 86 16.27 -5.13 -25.69
C GLU A 86 17.60 -5.88 -25.51
N ILE A 87 17.79 -6.49 -24.35
CA ILE A 87 18.79 -7.55 -24.14
C ILE A 87 18.21 -8.61 -23.19
N GLU A 88 18.07 -9.83 -23.73
CA GLU A 88 17.84 -11.12 -23.07
C GLU A 88 18.88 -11.43 -21.95
N PRO A 89 18.61 -12.37 -21.02
CA PRO A 89 19.26 -12.40 -19.71
C PRO A 89 20.70 -12.94 -19.79
N VAL A 90 21.68 -12.11 -19.41
CA VAL A 90 23.08 -12.53 -19.23
C VAL A 90 23.51 -12.46 -17.77
N LYS A 91 23.84 -13.67 -17.27
CA LYS A 91 24.69 -14.09 -16.16
C LYS A 91 25.38 -12.98 -15.35
N ILE A 92 25.17 -13.06 -14.02
CA ILE A 92 25.79 -12.25 -12.97
C ILE A 92 27.32 -12.38 -13.05
N SER A 93 27.98 -11.34 -13.55
CA SER A 93 29.39 -11.06 -13.29
C SER A 93 29.44 -9.90 -12.31
N GLN A 94 30.17 -10.09 -11.20
CA GLN A 94 30.39 -9.10 -10.17
C GLN A 94 30.99 -7.83 -10.80
N LYS A 95 30.30 -6.71 -10.68
CA LYS A 95 30.85 -5.40 -11.07
C LYS A 95 31.47 -4.76 -9.85
N ASP A 96 32.78 -4.61 -9.91
CA ASP A 96 33.58 -3.80 -9.01
C ASP A 96 33.03 -2.37 -8.95
N ALA A 97 32.86 -1.86 -7.72
CA ALA A 97 32.38 -0.50 -7.46
C ALA A 97 33.50 0.53 -7.71
N THR A 98 33.96 0.66 -8.95
CA THR A 98 34.91 1.71 -9.34
C THR A 98 34.15 3.02 -9.58
N GLY A 99 33.86 3.74 -8.48
CA GLY A 99 33.26 5.08 -8.54
C GLY A 99 32.41 5.50 -7.35
N PHE A 100 32.33 4.71 -6.28
CA PHE A 100 31.61 5.10 -5.06
C PHE A 100 32.51 5.93 -4.14
N VAL A 101 32.19 7.20 -3.94
CA VAL A 101 32.82 8.04 -2.91
C VAL A 101 31.88 8.11 -1.72
N ALA A 102 32.23 7.42 -0.64
CA ALA A 102 31.48 7.50 0.61
C ALA A 102 31.58 8.90 1.22
N ALA A 103 30.46 9.47 1.65
CA ALA A 103 30.47 10.72 2.41
C ALA A 103 31.16 10.51 3.77
N ARG A 104 31.86 11.52 4.27
CA ARG A 104 32.63 11.44 5.51
C ARG A 104 31.70 11.07 6.68
N GLY A 105 31.88 9.86 7.23
CA GLY A 105 31.07 9.32 8.34
C GLY A 105 30.12 8.18 7.95
N THR A 106 30.02 7.79 6.69
CA THR A 106 29.26 6.61 6.25
C THR A 106 30.16 5.53 5.66
N GLN A 107 29.86 4.27 5.94
CA GLN A 107 30.49 3.12 5.29
C GLN A 107 29.46 2.48 4.34
N ALA A 108 29.90 2.09 3.15
CA ALA A 108 29.05 1.34 2.23
C ALA A 108 28.75 -0.03 2.85
N LEU A 109 27.47 -0.35 3.02
CA LEU A 109 27.02 -1.65 3.53
C LEU A 109 27.12 -2.67 2.38
N GLN A 110 28.35 -3.01 2.00
CA GLN A 110 28.62 -4.05 1.02
C GLN A 110 28.55 -5.41 1.73
N SER A 111 27.65 -6.26 1.25
CA SER A 111 27.38 -7.64 1.69
C SER A 111 26.35 -7.80 2.82
N LEU A 112 25.08 -7.80 2.41
CA LEU A 112 24.09 -8.68 3.05
C LEU A 112 23.83 -9.83 2.07
N SER A 113 24.66 -10.86 2.16
CA SER A 113 24.21 -12.21 1.84
C SER A 113 23.09 -12.57 2.82
N ASN A 114 22.04 -13.22 2.31
CA ASN A 114 20.88 -13.65 3.09
C ASN A 114 21.28 -14.67 4.17
N THR A 115 21.71 -14.22 5.35
CA THR A 115 21.70 -15.00 6.58
C THR A 115 21.69 -14.09 7.81
N GLY A 116 20.54 -14.03 8.50
CA GLY A 116 20.50 -13.68 9.93
C GLY A 116 20.12 -12.25 10.31
N ILE A 117 18.87 -11.83 10.06
CA ILE A 117 18.25 -10.77 10.88
C ILE A 117 18.10 -11.32 12.30
N THR A 118 18.97 -10.90 13.21
CA THR A 118 18.84 -11.23 14.64
C THR A 118 17.69 -10.44 15.25
N ARG A 119 16.97 -11.06 16.20
CA ARG A 119 15.70 -10.60 16.80
C ARG A 119 15.79 -9.28 17.61
N LYS A 120 16.86 -8.49 17.48
CA LYS A 120 17.03 -7.20 18.17
C LYS A 120 16.50 -6.00 17.37
N ASP A 121 16.18 -6.17 16.08
CA ASP A 121 15.62 -5.10 15.22
C ASP A 121 14.09 -5.08 15.11
N LYS A 122 13.38 -5.86 15.94
CA LYS A 122 11.92 -5.77 16.03
C LYS A 122 11.52 -4.74 17.09
N ARG A 123 10.85 -3.67 16.66
CA ARG A 123 10.23 -2.67 17.53
C ARG A 123 9.32 -3.38 18.53
N LYS A 124 9.50 -3.12 19.82
CA LYS A 124 8.55 -3.52 20.87
C LYS A 124 7.22 -2.80 20.64
N ARG A 125 6.13 -3.56 20.78
CA ARG A 125 4.77 -3.03 20.97
C ARG A 125 4.65 -2.80 22.47
N ASP A 126 4.48 -1.54 22.90
CA ASP A 126 4.26 -1.23 24.32
C ASP A 126 2.78 -1.49 24.64
N ASP A 127 2.55 -2.47 25.51
CA ASP A 127 1.32 -2.64 26.27
C ASP A 127 1.48 -1.89 27.60
N ASP A 128 0.62 -0.89 27.81
CA ASP A 128 0.03 -0.38 29.06
C ASP A 128 0.89 0.03 30.29
N ILE A 129 0.56 1.26 30.77
CA ILE A 129 0.47 1.75 32.17
C ILE A 129 1.68 2.51 32.78
N GLU A 130 1.39 3.81 33.00
CA GLU A 130 1.82 4.75 34.07
C GLU A 130 3.24 5.38 34.11
N ALA A 131 3.19 6.69 34.38
CA ALA A 131 4.18 7.60 34.96
C ALA A 131 5.44 8.04 34.17
N GLU A 132 5.39 9.34 33.81
CA GLU A 132 6.46 10.35 33.95
C GLU A 132 7.65 10.35 32.96
N VAL A 133 7.56 11.34 32.05
CA VAL A 133 8.59 12.24 31.51
C VAL A 133 10.00 11.67 31.28
N SER A 134 10.33 11.46 30.00
CA SER A 134 11.69 11.68 29.51
C SER A 134 11.67 12.10 28.03
N GLN A 135 12.27 13.27 27.81
CA GLN A 135 12.30 14.07 26.59
C GLN A 135 12.59 13.25 25.31
N SER A 136 11.62 13.20 24.41
CA SER A 136 11.80 12.64 23.07
C SER A 136 12.67 13.58 22.23
N LYS A 137 13.72 13.03 21.60
CA LYS A 137 14.62 13.78 20.72
C LYS A 137 13.83 14.38 19.54
N PRO A 138 14.04 15.65 19.17
CA PRO A 138 13.28 16.27 18.10
C PRO A 138 13.61 15.60 16.76
N VAL A 139 12.61 14.97 16.15
CA VAL A 139 12.66 14.50 14.77
C VAL A 139 12.86 15.73 13.87
N LYS A 140 13.93 15.74 13.08
CA LYS A 140 14.18 16.79 12.09
C LYS A 140 13.10 16.70 11.00
N ARG A 141 12.02 17.47 11.15
CA ARG A 141 11.02 17.66 10.10
C ARG A 141 11.70 18.37 8.93
N ILE A 142 11.60 17.79 7.74
CA ILE A 142 11.99 18.43 6.49
C ILE A 142 11.09 19.68 6.35
N LYS A 143 11.70 20.86 6.36
CA LYS A 143 10.99 22.12 6.10
C LYS A 143 10.54 22.11 4.64
N ALA A 144 9.24 22.13 4.41
CA ALA A 144 8.69 22.45 3.10
C ALA A 144 9.19 23.86 2.69
N SER A 145 9.49 24.03 1.41
CA SER A 145 9.83 25.34 0.84
C SER A 145 8.71 26.32 1.18
N GLN A 146 9.08 27.48 1.74
CA GLN A 146 8.08 28.52 1.96
C GLN A 146 7.60 29.02 0.59
N PRO A 147 6.28 29.23 0.42
CA PRO A 147 5.77 29.85 -0.79
C PRO A 147 6.32 31.29 -0.92
N PRO A 148 6.43 31.82 -2.15
CA PRO A 148 6.94 33.16 -2.39
C PRO A 148 6.16 34.20 -1.58
N ALA A 149 6.91 35.16 -1.00
CA ALA A 149 6.38 36.25 -0.20
C ALA A 149 5.36 37.04 -1.02
N GLY A 150 4.08 36.96 -0.62
CA GLY A 150 2.98 37.67 -1.27
C GLY A 150 1.80 36.80 -1.70
N SER A 151 1.95 35.46 -1.75
CA SER A 151 0.77 34.60 -1.90
C SER A 151 0.05 34.48 -0.56
N LYS A 152 -1.23 34.90 -0.50
CA LYS A 152 -2.15 34.51 0.58
C LYS A 152 -2.46 33.02 0.41
N SER A 153 -1.46 32.17 0.63
CA SER A 153 -1.66 30.73 0.60
C SER A 153 -2.49 30.40 1.83
N PHE A 154 -3.78 30.17 1.61
CA PHE A 154 -4.66 29.63 2.61
C PHE A 154 -4.07 28.29 3.04
N ARG A 155 -3.42 28.26 4.21
CA ARG A 155 -3.07 27.00 4.87
C ARG A 155 -4.40 26.47 5.37
N GLY A 156 -4.78 25.30 4.87
CA GLY A 156 -6.04 24.66 5.23
C GLY A 156 -6.27 24.63 6.75
N PHE A 157 -7.52 24.40 7.13
CA PHE A 157 -7.89 24.33 8.54
C PHE A 157 -7.06 23.27 9.27
N PRO A 158 -6.54 23.58 10.48
CA PRO A 158 -5.80 22.60 11.26
C PRO A 158 -6.76 21.51 11.74
N TRP A 159 -6.34 20.25 11.59
CA TRP A 159 -7.10 19.13 12.13
C TRP A 159 -7.08 19.18 13.66
N ASP A 160 -8.25 19.33 14.28
CA ASP A 160 -8.43 19.33 15.74
C ASP A 160 -8.85 17.92 16.25
N PRO A 161 -8.01 17.25 17.07
CA PRO A 161 -8.33 15.93 17.62
C PRO A 161 -9.37 15.96 18.75
N ILE A 162 -9.71 17.14 19.29
CA ILE A 162 -10.67 17.26 20.40
C ILE A 162 -12.11 17.28 19.86
N ASN A 163 -12.34 18.10 18.84
CA ASN A 163 -13.67 18.34 18.30
C ASN A 163 -14.00 17.49 17.05
N TRP A 164 -13.04 16.71 16.55
CA TRP A 164 -13.18 15.91 15.31
C TRP A 164 -13.74 16.73 14.15
N SER A 165 -13.29 17.98 14.01
CA SER A 165 -13.83 18.97 13.08
C SER A 165 -13.58 18.64 11.60
N CYS A 166 -12.89 17.54 11.29
CA CYS A 166 -12.42 17.20 9.94
C CYS A 166 -13.52 17.20 8.87
N ALA A 167 -14.73 16.77 9.24
CA ALA A 167 -15.87 16.82 8.34
C ALA A 167 -16.22 18.26 7.95
N TYR A 168 -16.28 19.17 8.92
CA TYR A 168 -16.58 20.59 8.69
C TYR A 168 -15.42 21.32 8.01
N ASP A 169 -14.18 21.01 8.38
CA ASP A 169 -12.98 21.58 7.77
C ASP A 169 -12.92 21.27 6.27
N SER A 170 -13.34 20.07 5.86
CA SER A 170 -13.42 19.69 4.44
C SER A 170 -14.50 20.48 3.69
N LEU A 171 -15.69 20.66 4.29
CA LEU A 171 -16.77 21.47 3.72
C LEU A 171 -16.38 22.94 3.58
N LEU A 172 -15.79 23.52 4.62
CA LEU A 172 -15.34 24.92 4.63
C LEU A 172 -14.21 25.15 3.61
N THR A 173 -13.33 24.16 3.41
CA THR A 173 -12.28 24.23 2.38
C THR A 173 -12.88 24.29 0.97
N ILE A 174 -13.89 23.46 0.69
CA ILE A 174 -14.59 23.46 -0.59
C ILE A 174 -15.32 24.79 -0.81
N LEU A 175 -16.08 25.26 0.19
CA LEU A 175 -16.79 26.54 0.12
C LEU A 175 -15.84 27.72 -0.07
N LEU A 176 -14.69 27.71 0.59
CA LEU A 176 -13.68 28.75 0.43
C LEU A 176 -13.08 28.74 -0.99
N SER A 177 -12.85 27.56 -1.58
CA SER A 177 -12.40 27.44 -2.98
C SER A 177 -13.40 28.07 -3.93
N VAL A 178 -14.68 27.72 -3.78
CA VAL A 178 -15.77 28.29 -4.60
C VAL A 178 -15.85 29.81 -4.42
N TYR A 179 -15.74 30.30 -3.18
CA TYR A 179 -15.77 31.73 -2.88
C TYR A 179 -14.59 32.50 -3.51
N MET A 180 -13.39 31.90 -3.54
CA MET A 180 -12.20 32.49 -4.17
C MET A 180 -12.30 32.48 -5.70
N GLU A 181 -12.92 31.44 -6.28
CA GLU A 181 -13.11 31.31 -7.73
C GLU A 181 -14.24 32.22 -8.27
N CYS A 182 -15.30 32.43 -7.49
CA CYS A 182 -16.45 33.25 -7.89
C CYS A 182 -16.32 34.76 -7.64
N GLN A 183 -15.14 35.26 -7.24
CA GLN A 183 -14.90 36.69 -6.98
C GLN A 183 -15.19 37.67 -8.14
N PRO A 184 -15.19 37.33 -9.45
CA PRO A 184 -15.37 38.38 -10.47
C PRO A 184 -16.82 38.75 -10.80
N VAL A 185 -17.86 38.17 -10.18
CA VAL A 185 -19.27 38.45 -10.53
C VAL A 185 -20.22 38.59 -9.33
N TRP A 186 -19.84 39.38 -8.34
CA TRP A 186 -20.78 39.94 -7.35
C TRP A 186 -20.65 41.45 -7.29
#